data_AF-A0A7Y5G113-F1
#
_entry.id   AF-A0A7Y5G113-F1
#
_cell.length_a   1.000
_cell.length_b   1.000
_cell.length_c   1.000
_cell.angle_alpha   90.00
_cell.angle_beta   90.00
_cell.angle_gamma   90.00
#
_symmetry.space_group_name_H-M   'P 1'
#
loop_
_entity.id
_entity.type
_entity.pdbx_description
1 polymer ?
#
loop_
_entity_poly.entity_id
_entity_poly.type
_entity_poly.pdbx_seq_one_letter_code
_entity_poly.pdbx_strand_id
1 'polypeptide(L)'
;MKRLKILAAVLGGCLGFLSYPAINWTILVAFAYIPYFWLLNHCSSVKETLKYTWLFSFVMTLGGFFWIAHTTMVFGGLPWWLAVPIVLLYASVGSINLAVAGGIVAFGRKLLSMKWQALWVTAVFVIVESFFPKLFYWYAG
;
A
#
# COMPACT_ATOMS: atom_id res chain seq x y z
N MET A 1 -14.53 -16.03 3.67
CA MET A 1 -13.20 -15.36 3.77
C MET A 1 -13.03 -14.08 2.93
N LYS A 2 -13.57 -13.96 1.71
CA LYS A 2 -13.39 -12.77 0.83
C LYS A 2 -13.66 -11.42 1.52
N ARG A 3 -14.79 -11.29 2.23
CA ARG A 3 -15.16 -10.05 2.94
C ARG A 3 -14.14 -9.65 4.01
N LEU A 4 -13.59 -10.62 4.74
CA LEU A 4 -12.57 -10.37 5.76
C LEU A 4 -11.26 -9.85 5.15
N LYS A 5 -10.86 -10.33 3.97
CA LYS A 5 -9.69 -9.82 3.24
C LYS A 5 -9.88 -8.39 2.76
N ILE A 6 -11.06 -8.05 2.26
CA ILE A 6 -11.40 -6.67 1.91
C ILE A 6 -11.34 -5.78 3.15
N LEU A 7 -11.96 -6.22 4.25
CA LEU A 7 -11.96 -5.47 5.50
C LEU A 7 -10.54 -5.26 6.04
N ALA A 8 -9.70 -6.30 6.04
CA ALA A 8 -8.30 -6.20 6.46
C ALA A 8 -7.52 -5.21 5.58
N ALA A 9 -7.69 -5.27 4.26
CA ALA A 9 -7.04 -4.33 3.34
C ALA A 9 -7.46 -2.88 3.59
N VAL A 10 -8.76 -2.63 3.69
CA VAL A 10 -9.29 -1.27 3.89
C VAL A 10 -8.93 -0.73 5.28
N LEU A 11 -9.13 -1.51 6.36
CA LEU A 11 -8.79 -1.08 7.71
C LEU A 11 -7.29 -0.82 7.84
N GLY A 12 -6.45 -1.73 7.34
CA GLY A 12 -5.01 -1.53 7.34
C GLY A 12 -4.59 -0.29 6.55
N GLY A 13 -5.18 -0.07 5.37
CA GLY A 13 -4.91 1.12 4.57
C GLY A 13 -5.33 2.40 5.27
N CYS A 14 -6.49 2.42 5.94
CA CYS A 14 -6.93 3.56 6.75
C CYS A 14 -5.98 3.85 7.91
N LEU A 15 -5.54 2.83 8.66
CA LEU A 15 -4.55 2.99 9.73
C LEU A 15 -3.23 3.55 9.19
N GLY A 16 -2.81 3.10 8.00
CA GLY A 16 -1.64 3.61 7.31
C GLY A 16 -1.79 5.08 6.94
N PHE A 17 -2.93 5.46 6.37
CA PHE A 17 -3.25 6.85 6.06
C PHE A 17 -3.18 7.76 7.31
N LEU A 18 -3.74 7.34 8.45
CA LEU A 18 -3.73 8.15 9.67
C LEU A 18 -2.31 8.46 10.18
N SER A 19 -1.31 7.68 9.76
CA SER A 19 0.09 7.92 10.10
C SER A 19 0.80 8.95 9.21
N TYR A 20 0.16 9.42 8.12
CA TYR A 20 0.73 10.44 7.24
C TYR A 20 0.86 11.80 7.92
N PRO A 21 1.76 12.68 7.46
CA PRO A 21 2.07 13.96 8.12
C PRO A 21 0.87 14.87 8.39
N ALA A 22 -0.17 14.80 7.56
CA ALA A 22 -1.38 15.61 7.74
C ALA A 22 -2.13 15.30 9.06
N ILE A 23 -2.04 14.07 9.56
CA ILE A 23 -2.69 13.62 10.81
C ILE A 23 -1.64 13.28 11.88
N ASN A 24 -0.49 12.77 11.47
CA ASN A 24 0.70 12.54 12.30
C ASN A 24 0.50 11.55 13.45
N TRP A 25 -0.39 10.56 13.30
CA TRP A 25 -0.54 9.46 14.26
C TRP A 25 0.41 8.31 13.91
N THR A 26 1.71 8.60 13.96
CA THR A 26 2.79 7.74 13.44
C THR A 26 2.76 6.32 13.98
N ILE A 27 2.36 6.13 15.24
CA ILE A 27 2.28 4.79 15.85
C ILE A 27 1.31 3.84 15.11
N LEU A 28 0.32 4.38 14.41
CA LEU A 28 -0.65 3.58 13.66
C LEU A 28 -0.05 2.88 12.44
N VAL A 29 1.12 3.29 11.96
CA VAL A 29 1.79 2.61 10.84
C VAL A 29 2.16 1.17 11.20
N ALA A 30 2.62 0.93 12.43
CA ALA A 30 2.92 -0.41 12.91
C ALA A 30 1.67 -1.30 12.94
N PHE A 31 0.54 -0.73 13.39
CA PHE A 31 -0.75 -1.42 13.40
C PHE A 31 -1.34 -1.62 12.01
N ALA A 32 -1.06 -0.73 11.06
CA ALA A 32 -1.48 -0.85 9.67
C ALA A 32 -0.88 -2.10 9.00
N TYR A 33 0.38 -2.42 9.30
CA TYR A 33 1.03 -3.60 8.74
C TYR A 33 0.52 -4.93 9.33
N ILE A 34 -0.18 -4.93 10.47
CA ILE A 34 -0.78 -6.17 11.03
C ILE A 34 -1.80 -6.79 10.04
N PRO A 35 -2.82 -6.05 9.56
CA PRO A 35 -3.68 -6.53 8.47
C PRO A 35 -2.92 -6.89 7.19
N TYR A 36 -1.85 -6.17 6.83
CA TYR A 36 -1.05 -6.48 5.65
C TYR A 36 -0.39 -7.87 5.77
N PHE A 37 0.32 -8.15 6.86
CA PHE A 37 0.94 -9.45 7.10
C PHE A 37 -0.10 -10.56 7.24
N TRP A 38 -1.27 -10.25 7.82
CA TRP A 38 -2.38 -11.18 7.85
C TRP A 38 -2.84 -11.53 6.42
N LEU A 39 -2.96 -10.55 5.51
CA LEU A 39 -3.29 -10.79 4.11
C LEU A 39 -2.25 -11.65 3.41
N LEU A 40 -0.96 -11.38 3.62
CA LEU A 40 0.12 -12.20 3.05
C LEU A 40 -0.02 -13.67 3.42
N ASN A 41 -0.52 -13.96 4.62
CA ASN A 41 -0.69 -15.32 5.13
C ASN A 41 -1.97 -16.02 4.68
N HIS A 42 -3.05 -15.27 4.50
CA HIS A 42 -4.39 -15.83 4.26
C HIS A 42 -4.84 -15.77 2.79
N CYS A 43 -4.03 -15.21 1.89
CA CYS A 43 -4.24 -15.31 0.45
C CYS A 43 -3.78 -16.67 -0.09
N SER A 44 -4.60 -17.28 -0.95
CA SER A 44 -4.38 -18.63 -1.50
C SER A 44 -3.51 -18.65 -2.75
N SER A 45 -3.28 -17.50 -3.38
CA SER A 45 -2.49 -17.40 -4.60
C SER A 45 -1.79 -16.04 -4.69
N VAL A 46 -0.71 -15.99 -5.49
CA VAL A 46 0.03 -14.74 -5.77
C VAL A 46 -0.90 -13.67 -6.34
N LYS A 47 -1.79 -14.02 -7.28
CA LYS A 47 -2.77 -13.09 -7.86
C LYS A 47 -3.73 -12.53 -6.81
N GLU A 48 -4.15 -13.36 -5.86
CA GLU A 48 -5.00 -12.92 -4.76
C GLU A 48 -4.24 -11.98 -3.81
N THR A 49 -2.98 -12.31 -3.49
CA THR A 49 -2.12 -11.46 -2.65
C THR A 49 -1.89 -10.10 -3.30
N LEU A 50 -1.52 -10.07 -4.59
CA LEU A 50 -1.35 -8.83 -5.36
C LEU A 50 -2.59 -7.94 -5.26
N LYS A 51 -3.79 -8.53 -5.43
CA LYS A 51 -5.05 -7.79 -5.38
C LYS A 51 -5.30 -7.12 -4.03
N TYR A 52 -5.16 -7.85 -2.92
CA TYR A 52 -5.50 -7.31 -1.60
C TYR A 52 -4.41 -6.41 -1.01
N THR A 53 -3.14 -6.70 -1.28
CA THR A 53 -2.02 -5.83 -0.89
C THR A 53 -1.99 -4.55 -1.72
N TRP A 54 -2.39 -4.60 -2.99
CA TRP A 54 -2.68 -3.40 -3.79
C TRP A 54 -3.83 -2.59 -3.19
N LEU A 55 -4.95 -3.22 -2.83
CA LEU A 55 -6.08 -2.50 -2.23
C LEU A 55 -5.70 -1.83 -0.90
N PHE A 56 -4.94 -2.52 -0.06
CA PHE A 56 -4.38 -1.95 1.17
C PHE A 56 -3.57 -0.69 0.88
N SER A 57 -2.61 -0.81 -0.05
CA SER A 57 -1.73 0.30 -0.40
C SER A 57 -2.50 1.42 -1.07
N PHE A 58 -3.51 1.11 -1.87
CA PHE A 58 -4.36 2.08 -2.55
C PHE A 58 -5.10 2.96 -1.57
N VAL A 59 -5.75 2.36 -0.56
CA VAL A 59 -6.45 3.13 0.48
C VAL A 59 -5.46 4.00 1.26
N MET A 60 -4.29 3.44 1.61
CA MET A 60 -3.23 4.16 2.31
C MET A 60 -2.70 5.36 1.51
N THR A 61 -2.35 5.16 0.24
CA THR A 61 -1.79 6.18 -0.64
C THR A 61 -2.85 7.22 -1.03
N LEU A 62 -4.09 6.80 -1.29
CA LEU A 62 -5.19 7.71 -1.60
C LEU A 62 -5.44 8.68 -0.45
N GLY A 63 -5.49 8.17 0.79
CA GLY A 63 -5.58 9.00 1.97
C GLY A 63 -4.31 9.84 2.17
N GLY A 64 -3.13 9.25 2.11
CA GLY A 64 -1.88 9.96 2.37
C GLY A 64 -1.58 11.12 1.42
N PHE A 65 -2.11 11.04 0.20
CA PHE A 65 -1.85 11.98 -0.89
C PHE A 65 -3.12 12.65 -1.44
N PHE A 66 -4.21 12.72 -0.66
CA PHE A 66 -5.43 13.42 -1.09
C PHE A 66 -5.18 14.88 -1.50
N TRP A 67 -4.16 15.50 -0.90
CA TRP A 67 -3.75 16.90 -1.13
C TRP A 67 -3.22 17.15 -2.55
N ILE A 68 -2.88 16.11 -3.31
CA ILE A 68 -2.52 16.25 -4.73
C ILE A 68 -3.67 16.87 -5.52
N ALA A 69 -4.93 16.57 -5.19
CA ALA A 69 -6.09 17.19 -5.84
C ALA A 69 -6.02 18.71 -5.70
N HIS A 70 -5.85 19.21 -4.47
CA HIS A 70 -5.73 20.64 -4.20
C HIS A 70 -4.56 21.28 -4.96
N THR A 71 -3.40 20.61 -4.97
CA THR A 71 -2.19 21.09 -5.67
C THR A 71 -2.44 21.23 -7.17
N THR A 72 -3.04 20.23 -7.81
CA THR A 72 -3.33 20.27 -9.25
C THR A 72 -4.40 21.30 -9.63
N MET A 73 -5.36 21.58 -8.74
CA MET A 73 -6.34 22.65 -8.97
C MET A 73 -5.68 24.04 -8.88
N VAL A 74 -4.92 24.28 -7.81
CA VAL A 74 -4.34 25.61 -7.55
C VAL A 74 -3.19 25.94 -8.51
N PHE A 75 -2.27 25.00 -8.72
CA PHE A 75 -1.07 25.26 -9.53
C PHE A 75 -1.20 24.78 -10.98
N GLY A 76 -2.01 23.76 -11.23
CA GLY A 76 -2.27 23.26 -12.58
C GLY A 76 -3.45 23.96 -13.28
N GLY A 77 -4.22 24.79 -12.57
CA GLY A 77 -5.43 25.43 -13.08
C GLY A 77 -6.52 24.45 -13.48
N LEU A 78 -6.44 23.20 -12.98
CA LEU A 78 -7.38 22.15 -13.38
C LEU A 78 -8.70 22.25 -12.59
N PRO A 79 -9.85 22.00 -13.23
CA PRO A 79 -11.10 21.84 -12.51
C PRO A 79 -11.13 20.53 -11.70
N TRP A 80 -11.97 20.48 -10.66
CA TRP A 80 -12.04 19.36 -9.71
C TRP A 80 -12.27 17.99 -10.37
N TRP A 81 -13.03 17.93 -11.45
CA TRP A 81 -13.36 16.70 -12.17
C TRP A 81 -12.15 16.11 -12.93
N LEU A 82 -11.11 16.90 -13.20
CA LEU A 82 -9.81 16.43 -13.70
C LEU A 82 -8.82 16.15 -12.55
N ALA A 83 -8.87 16.94 -11.48
CA ALA A 83 -8.00 16.76 -10.31
C ALA A 83 -8.23 15.42 -9.60
N VAL A 84 -9.49 14.99 -9.44
CA VAL A 84 -9.83 13.74 -8.75
C VAL A 84 -9.27 12.50 -9.48
N PRO A 85 -9.47 12.32 -10.81
CA PRO A 85 -8.83 11.25 -11.56
C PRO A 85 -7.30 11.21 -11.44
N ILE A 86 -6.64 12.37 -11.35
CA ILE A 86 -5.18 12.43 -11.18
C ILE A 86 -4.76 11.81 -9.85
N VAL A 87 -5.47 12.12 -8.76
CA VAL A 87 -5.17 11.49 -7.45
C VAL A 87 -5.45 9.99 -7.47
N LEU A 88 -6.55 9.56 -8.10
CA LEU A 88 -6.87 8.14 -8.23
C LEU A 88 -5.81 7.39 -9.04
N LEU A 89 -5.31 8.00 -10.13
CA LEU A 89 -4.23 7.44 -10.95
C LEU A 89 -2.93 7.38 -10.15
N TYR A 90 -2.57 8.46 -9.46
CA TYR A 90 -1.40 8.50 -8.60
C TYR A 90 -1.46 7.42 -7.52
N ALA A 91 -2.58 7.30 -6.80
CA ALA A 91 -2.76 6.28 -5.78
C ALA A 91 -2.71 4.86 -6.38
N SER A 92 -3.28 4.64 -7.56
CA SER A 92 -3.28 3.34 -8.23
C SER A 92 -1.87 2.88 -8.62
N VAL A 93 -1.08 3.78 -9.22
CA VAL A 93 0.30 3.49 -9.64
C VAL A 93 1.23 3.42 -8.44
N GLY A 94 1.11 4.35 -7.49
CA GLY A 94 1.90 4.40 -6.27
C GLY A 94 1.71 3.16 -5.39
N SER A 95 0.59 2.45 -5.52
CA SER A 95 0.28 1.23 -4.77
C SER A 95 0.90 -0.06 -5.32
N ILE A 96 1.48 0.01 -6.51
CA ILE A 96 2.06 -1.15 -7.17
C ILE A 96 3.27 -1.68 -6.37
N ASN A 97 4.03 -0.81 -5.71
CA ASN A 97 5.22 -1.22 -4.96
C ASN A 97 4.90 -2.25 -3.85
N LEU A 98 3.93 -1.96 -2.97
CA LEU A 98 3.54 -2.87 -1.90
C LEU A 98 2.77 -4.08 -2.43
N ALA A 99 2.07 -3.94 -3.55
CA ALA A 99 1.48 -5.08 -4.23
C ALA A 99 2.57 -6.06 -4.71
N VAL A 100 3.55 -5.55 -5.46
CA VAL A 100 4.69 -6.32 -5.98
C VAL A 100 5.47 -6.97 -4.85
N ALA A 101 5.77 -6.25 -3.78
CA ALA A 101 6.40 -6.81 -2.59
C ALA A 101 5.61 -7.99 -2.02
N GLY A 102 4.30 -7.83 -1.85
CA GLY A 102 3.42 -8.92 -1.38
C GLY A 102 3.35 -10.09 -2.36
N GLY A 103 3.40 -9.84 -3.67
CA GLY A 103 3.45 -10.86 -4.70
C GLY A 103 4.74 -11.68 -4.67
N ILE A 104 5.90 -11.02 -4.56
CA ILE A 104 7.21 -11.66 -4.37
C ILE A 104 7.19 -12.51 -3.11
N VAL A 105 6.61 -12.00 -2.02
CA VAL A 105 6.45 -12.76 -0.78
C VAL A 105 5.57 -14.00 -0.98
N ALA A 106 4.41 -13.86 -1.61
CA ALA A 106 3.54 -15.00 -1.87
C ALA A 106 4.21 -16.05 -2.78
N PHE A 107 5.00 -15.62 -3.76
CA PHE A 107 5.74 -16.50 -4.65
C PHE A 107 6.88 -17.23 -3.92
N GLY A 108 7.70 -16.50 -3.16
CA GLY A 108 8.80 -17.06 -2.38
C GLY A 108 8.32 -18.09 -1.35
N ARG A 109 7.17 -17.84 -0.70
CA ARG A 109 6.54 -18.83 0.19
C ARG A 109 6.22 -20.14 -0.51
N LYS A 110 5.67 -20.06 -1.73
CA LYS A 110 5.31 -21.25 -2.51
C LYS A 110 6.55 -22.03 -2.93
N LEU A 111 7.64 -21.34 -3.26
CA LEU A 111 8.86 -21.95 -3.81
C LEU A 111 9.80 -22.48 -2.72
N LEU A 112 10.02 -21.71 -1.65
CA LEU A 112 11.11 -21.94 -0.69
C LEU A 112 10.64 -22.50 0.65
N SER A 113 9.33 -22.72 0.84
CA SER A 113 8.74 -23.17 2.12
C SER A 113 9.21 -22.38 3.35
N MET A 114 9.61 -21.12 3.14
CA MET A 114 10.21 -20.28 4.18
C MET A 114 9.17 -19.90 5.23
N LYS A 115 9.27 -20.55 6.39
CA LYS A 115 8.40 -20.30 7.55
C LYS A 115 8.74 -18.99 8.28
N TRP A 116 9.99 -18.50 8.18
CA TRP A 116 10.48 -17.30 8.87
C TRP A 116 10.15 -15.99 8.13
N GLN A 117 8.86 -15.73 7.92
CA GLN A 117 8.37 -14.57 7.17
C GLN A 117 8.87 -13.22 7.70
N ALA A 118 9.04 -13.09 9.01
CA ALA A 118 9.34 -11.80 9.64
C ALA A 118 10.66 -11.16 9.16
N LEU A 119 11.68 -11.94 8.79
CA LEU A 119 12.99 -11.39 8.43
C LEU A 119 13.09 -11.03 6.95
N TRP A 120 12.63 -11.90 6.06
CA TRP A 120 12.83 -11.69 4.63
C TRP A 120 11.73 -10.85 3.98
N VAL A 121 10.54 -10.74 4.60
CA VAL A 121 9.49 -9.82 4.11
C VAL A 121 9.97 -8.38 4.18
N THR A 122 10.63 -7.99 5.27
CA THR A 122 11.24 -6.68 5.42
C THR A 122 12.30 -6.42 4.36
N ALA A 123 13.18 -7.40 4.09
CA ALA A 123 14.17 -7.28 3.02
C ALA A 123 13.52 -7.07 1.65
N VAL A 124 12.45 -7.81 1.34
CA VAL A 124 11.68 -7.62 0.09
C VAL A 124 11.07 -6.22 0.03
N PHE A 125 10.52 -5.71 1.14
CA PHE A 125 9.93 -4.37 1.17
C PHE A 125 10.98 -3.30 0.91
N VAL A 126 12.11 -3.34 1.63
CA VAL A 126 13.21 -2.38 1.46
C VAL A 126 13.75 -2.40 0.04
N ILE A 127 13.98 -3.59 -0.53
CA ILE A 127 14.46 -3.72 -1.91
C ILE A 127 13.44 -3.12 -2.88
N VAL A 128 12.16 -3.53 -2.81
CA VAL A 128 11.14 -3.04 -3.73
C VAL A 128 10.96 -1.53 -3.58
N GLU A 129 10.94 -1.00 -2.37
CA GLU A 129 10.83 0.45 -2.13
C GLU A 129 12.04 1.24 -2.65
N SER A 130 13.25 0.69 -2.57
CA SER A 130 14.47 1.34 -3.06
C SER A 130 14.52 1.45 -4.58
N PHE A 131 13.96 0.46 -5.30
CA PHE A 131 13.98 0.44 -6.77
C PHE A 131 12.71 1.00 -7.42
N PHE A 132 11.59 1.06 -6.70
CA PHE A 132 10.34 1.51 -7.29
C PHE A 132 10.35 3.04 -7.49
N PRO A 133 10.13 3.54 -8.73
CA PRO A 133 10.13 4.98 -8.98
C PRO A 133 8.90 5.61 -8.31
N LYS A 134 9.14 6.52 -7.36
CA LYS A 134 8.09 7.28 -6.67
C LYS A 134 8.24 8.76 -6.96
N LEU A 135 7.11 9.42 -7.21
CA LEU A 135 7.06 10.88 -7.30
C LEU A 135 7.30 11.50 -5.92
N PHE A 136 6.76 10.87 -4.88
CA PHE A 136 6.91 11.27 -3.48
C PHE A 136 7.34 10.08 -2.63
N TYR A 137 8.46 10.24 -1.93
CA TYR A 137 8.94 9.26 -0.97
C TYR A 137 8.28 9.50 0.38
N TRP A 138 7.66 8.46 0.92
CA TRP A 138 7.09 8.45 2.27
C TRP A 138 7.88 7.55 3.24
N TYR A 139 8.83 6.75 2.74
CA TYR A 139 9.69 5.84 3.52
C TYR A 139 8.91 5.06 4.59
N ALA A 140 7.91 4.31 4.15
CA ALA A 140 6.99 3.61 5.04
C ALA A 140 7.56 2.29 5.61
N GLY A 141 8.73 1.88 5.11
CA GLY A 141 9.41 0.62 5.40
C GLY A 141 10.75 0.83 6.10
#